data_AF-A0A9P6Z1M0-F1
#
_entry.id   AF-A0A9P6Z1M0-F1
#
_cell.length_a   1.000
_cell.length_b   1.000
_cell.length_c   1.000
_cell.angle_alpha   90.00
_cell.angle_beta   90.00
_cell.angle_gamma   90.00
#
_symmetry.space_group_name_H-M   'P 1'
#
loop_
_entity.id
_entity.type
_entity.pdbx_description
1 polymer ?
#
loop_
_entity_poly.entity_id
_entity_poly.type
_entity_poly.pdbx_seq_one_letter_code
_entity_poly.pdbx_strand_id
1 'polypeptide(L)'
;MQKNDSYELDDDELVEDLAVSQPLLQRTAPELSFEIMTQSTSSALTVANLYVVFSFAIWLVLGSKTMSVLITPSIRIDTSLVPILGSSPSNGFEPTLSTCVFITKQFVMWYQSMAFDAGFKQLYSFDEFAQLHQVGSKFSSPSTYLLCRSSSVSMNDIRCRLATLWNLVDFSSINGSTTLARLVSCLFRAIATKVLDHGKDATLALETVVAISSKIKDGPDKVIFESLIDQFNDKQEIPILENQNLNRLLTQLANSLSTAISNVNTALAKNVYHIFYNDK
;
A
#
# COMPACT_ATOMS: atom_id res chain seq x y z
N MET A 1 11.44 67.12 24.33
CA MET A 1 9.96 67.15 24.27
C MET A 1 9.53 66.64 22.90
N GLN A 2 8.33 66.08 22.78
CA GLN A 2 7.63 65.92 21.49
C GLN A 2 7.16 67.32 20.99
N LYS A 3 6.58 67.57 19.81
CA LYS A 3 5.64 66.77 18.99
C LYS A 3 5.41 67.43 17.61
N ASN A 4 4.56 66.81 16.77
CA ASN A 4 3.83 67.32 15.58
C ASN A 4 4.58 67.22 14.23
N ASP A 5 4.26 66.34 13.27
CA ASP A 5 3.01 65.85 12.61
C ASP A 5 2.81 66.51 11.21
N SER A 6 2.23 65.74 10.26
CA SER A 6 1.76 66.08 8.88
C SER A 6 2.81 66.50 7.81
N TYR A 7 2.68 66.22 6.50
CA TYR A 7 1.65 65.64 5.61
C TYR A 7 2.37 64.70 4.56
N GLU A 8 1.82 63.89 3.64
CA GLU A 8 0.44 63.51 3.19
C GLU A 8 0.48 62.08 2.53
N LEU A 9 -0.46 61.75 1.61
CA LEU A 9 -0.55 60.51 0.79
C LEU A 9 -0.87 60.81 -0.70
N ASP A 10 -0.55 59.87 -1.62
CA ASP A 10 -1.48 59.20 -2.57
C ASP A 10 -0.78 58.56 -3.81
N ASP A 11 -1.12 57.28 -4.04
CA ASP A 11 -1.32 56.46 -5.27
C ASP A 11 -0.50 56.55 -6.60
N ASP A 12 -0.63 55.44 -7.35
CA ASP A 12 -0.34 55.17 -8.78
C ASP A 12 1.09 55.31 -9.36
N GLU A 13 1.81 54.18 -9.48
CA GLU A 13 2.31 53.74 -10.80
C GLU A 13 2.42 52.20 -10.94
N LEU A 14 2.14 51.68 -12.14
CA LEU A 14 1.87 50.28 -12.47
C LEU A 14 3.14 49.46 -12.78
N VAL A 15 3.13 48.16 -12.40
CA VAL A 15 3.68 47.08 -13.24
C VAL A 15 2.80 45.83 -13.14
N GLU A 16 1.89 45.64 -14.09
CA GLU A 16 1.54 44.29 -14.53
C GLU A 16 2.69 43.77 -15.40
N ASP A 17 3.26 42.59 -15.09
CA ASP A 17 3.35 41.44 -16.03
C ASP A 17 4.05 40.21 -15.37
N LEU A 18 4.20 39.13 -16.15
CA LEU A 18 5.03 37.94 -15.90
C LEU A 18 4.57 36.95 -14.82
N ALA A 19 3.25 36.78 -14.68
CA ALA A 19 2.65 35.57 -14.10
C ALA A 19 2.75 34.33 -15.03
N VAL A 20 3.81 34.21 -15.85
CA VAL A 20 4.03 33.09 -16.80
C VAL A 20 4.68 31.91 -16.08
N SER A 21 3.94 31.32 -15.14
CA SER A 21 4.30 30.02 -14.57
C SER A 21 3.72 28.88 -15.42
N GLN A 22 4.62 28.07 -15.97
CA GLN A 22 4.30 26.93 -16.83
C GLN A 22 3.35 25.92 -16.15
N PRO A 23 2.57 25.14 -16.91
CA PRO A 23 1.73 24.10 -16.33
C PRO A 23 2.59 23.10 -15.55
N LEU A 24 2.40 23.07 -14.23
CA LEU A 24 3.03 22.09 -13.35
C LEU A 24 2.69 20.69 -13.83
N LEU A 25 3.67 20.01 -14.43
CA LEU A 25 3.58 18.61 -14.83
C LEU A 25 3.05 17.81 -13.65
N GLN A 26 1.88 17.21 -13.84
CA GLN A 26 1.10 16.57 -12.79
C GLN A 26 1.71 15.21 -12.40
N ARG A 27 2.93 15.26 -11.87
CA ARG A 27 3.63 14.11 -11.29
C ARG A 27 2.74 13.52 -10.20
N THR A 28 2.23 12.33 -10.47
CA THR A 28 1.59 11.50 -9.45
C THR A 28 2.62 11.21 -8.37
N ALA A 29 2.50 11.87 -7.22
CA ALA A 29 3.31 11.55 -6.06
C ALA A 29 3.07 10.07 -5.69
N PRO A 30 4.13 9.27 -5.41
CA PRO A 30 3.95 7.87 -5.04
C PRO A 30 3.14 7.76 -3.75
N GLU A 31 2.21 6.80 -3.71
CA GLU A 31 1.40 6.53 -2.52
C GLU A 31 2.31 5.98 -1.40
N LEU A 32 2.16 6.55 -0.20
CA LEU A 32 3.14 6.44 0.88
C LEU A 32 2.69 5.43 1.94
N SER A 33 3.56 4.45 2.23
CA SER A 33 3.44 3.59 3.42
C SER A 33 4.61 3.85 4.37
N PHE A 34 4.32 4.16 5.64
CA PHE A 34 5.33 4.47 6.65
C PHE A 34 4.84 4.04 8.05
N GLU A 35 5.79 3.84 8.97
CA GLU A 35 5.46 3.57 10.37
C GLU A 35 4.92 4.84 11.04
N ILE A 36 3.77 4.69 11.70
CA ILE A 36 3.02 5.76 12.36
C ILE A 36 2.87 5.38 13.83
N MET A 37 3.52 6.13 14.73
CA MET A 37 3.24 6.04 16.16
C MET A 37 2.16 7.07 16.51
N THR A 38 1.07 6.61 17.11
CA THR A 38 -0.03 7.48 17.57
C THR A 38 -0.09 7.53 19.09
N GLN A 39 -0.43 8.71 19.63
CA GLN A 39 -0.81 8.86 21.03
C GLN A 39 -2.08 9.71 21.09
N SER A 40 -3.10 9.23 21.81
CA SER A 40 -4.39 9.91 21.98
C SER A 40 -4.69 10.11 23.46
N THR A 41 -5.29 11.24 23.81
CA THR A 41 -5.76 11.52 25.18
C THR A 41 -7.24 11.92 25.15
N SER A 42 -8.10 11.06 25.70
CA SER A 42 -9.58 11.12 25.68
C SER A 42 -10.26 10.78 24.35
N SER A 43 -11.48 10.23 24.47
CA SER A 43 -12.27 9.58 23.43
C SER A 43 -13.38 10.47 22.86
N ALA A 44 -13.21 10.97 21.63
CA ALA A 44 -14.26 11.58 20.81
C ALA A 44 -13.88 11.47 19.32
N LEU A 45 -14.84 11.12 18.45
CA LEU A 45 -14.60 10.85 17.02
C LEU A 45 -13.85 12.00 16.31
N THR A 46 -12.87 11.66 15.45
CA THR A 46 -13.00 11.77 13.96
C THR A 46 -11.68 11.43 13.26
N VAL A 47 -11.79 10.90 12.03
CA VAL A 47 -10.73 10.59 11.05
C VAL A 47 -9.50 11.53 11.11
N ALA A 48 -8.34 10.96 11.47
CA ALA A 48 -7.05 11.65 11.32
C ALA A 48 -6.60 11.66 9.85
N ASN A 49 -6.17 12.83 9.36
CA ASN A 49 -5.60 13.04 8.03
C ASN A 49 -4.18 13.60 8.18
N LEU A 50 -3.18 13.04 7.49
CA LEU A 50 -1.79 13.49 7.62
C LEU A 50 -0.94 13.25 6.36
N TYR A 51 -0.74 14.30 5.55
CA TYR A 51 0.38 14.33 4.60
C TYR A 51 1.52 15.19 5.13
N VAL A 52 2.75 14.74 4.87
CA VAL A 52 3.99 15.49 5.11
C VAL A 52 4.44 16.07 3.77
N VAL A 53 4.10 17.34 3.50
CA VAL A 53 4.54 18.02 2.27
C VAL A 53 5.84 18.78 2.56
N PHE A 54 6.90 18.42 1.84
CA PHE A 54 8.18 19.11 1.93
C PHE A 54 8.24 20.25 0.91
N SER A 55 8.12 21.48 1.40
CA SER A 55 8.62 22.64 0.67
C SER A 55 10.13 22.77 0.87
N PHE A 56 10.82 23.35 -0.10
CA PHE A 56 12.21 23.77 0.09
C PHE A 56 12.28 24.92 1.10
N ALA A 57 13.41 24.98 1.81
CA ALA A 57 13.71 25.91 2.92
C ALA A 57 12.86 25.76 4.21
N ILE A 58 13.43 25.01 5.17
CA ILE A 58 13.27 25.15 6.65
C ILE A 58 11.89 24.81 7.26
N TRP A 59 10.77 25.02 6.55
CA TRP A 59 9.41 24.90 7.11
C TRP A 59 8.72 23.60 6.66
N LEU A 60 8.21 22.82 7.63
CA LEU A 60 7.29 21.72 7.35
C LEU A 60 5.89 22.29 7.08
N VAL A 61 5.41 22.16 5.85
CA VAL A 61 4.08 22.62 5.44
C VAL A 61 3.12 21.44 5.47
N LEU A 62 2.28 21.36 6.51
CA LEU A 62 1.24 20.33 6.61
C LEU A 62 0.01 20.72 5.75
N GLY A 63 0.10 20.46 4.45
CA GLY A 63 -1.02 20.63 3.52
C GLY A 63 -2.07 19.53 3.71
N SER A 64 -3.25 19.88 4.24
CA SER A 64 -4.35 18.93 4.41
C SER A 64 -5.06 18.62 3.08
N LYS A 65 -4.82 17.44 2.54
CA LYS A 65 -5.64 16.85 1.46
C LYS A 65 -6.07 15.44 1.89
N THR A 66 -7.36 15.13 1.73
CA THR A 66 -7.94 13.85 2.14
C THR A 66 -7.25 12.68 1.45
N MET A 67 -6.99 11.60 2.18
CA MET A 67 -6.43 10.35 1.66
C MET A 67 -6.99 9.12 2.37
N SER A 68 -6.97 7.99 1.68
CA SER A 68 -7.31 6.69 2.22
C SER A 68 -6.02 5.91 2.55
N VAL A 69 -5.54 6.02 3.79
CA VAL A 69 -4.40 5.20 4.26
C VAL A 69 -4.91 3.83 4.69
N LEU A 70 -4.37 2.77 4.09
CA LEU A 70 -4.58 1.41 4.57
C LEU A 70 -3.50 1.06 5.62
N ILE A 71 -3.80 1.33 6.89
CA ILE A 71 -3.03 0.76 8.00
C ILE A 71 -3.27 -0.76 7.98
N THR A 72 -2.21 -1.57 8.00
CA THR A 72 -2.28 -3.02 7.74
C THR A 72 -1.65 -3.91 8.84
N PRO A 73 -0.71 -3.40 9.64
CA PRO A 73 -0.50 -3.88 11.01
C PRO A 73 -0.75 -2.78 12.05
N SER A 74 -1.20 -3.15 13.25
CA SER A 74 -1.39 -2.25 14.39
C SER A 74 -1.07 -2.94 15.71
N ILE A 75 -0.33 -2.26 16.59
CA ILE A 75 0.04 -2.69 17.94
C ILE A 75 -0.19 -1.52 18.88
N ARG A 76 -0.73 -1.78 20.08
CA ARG A 76 -0.85 -0.79 21.16
C ARG A 76 0.24 -1.00 22.20
N ILE A 77 1.27 -0.14 22.19
CA ILE A 77 2.38 -0.23 23.15
C ILE A 77 1.97 0.06 24.60
N ASP A 78 0.77 0.62 24.82
CA ASP A 78 0.23 1.01 26.12
C ASP A 78 -0.64 -0.06 26.79
N THR A 79 -0.93 -1.17 26.12
CA THR A 79 -1.72 -2.29 26.68
C THR A 79 -1.43 -3.60 25.94
N SER A 80 -1.33 -4.71 26.66
CA SER A 80 -1.06 -6.04 26.09
C SER A 80 -2.29 -6.62 25.36
N LEU A 81 -2.74 -5.96 24.30
CA LEU A 81 -3.76 -6.43 23.37
C LEU A 81 -3.10 -7.16 22.20
N VAL A 82 -3.81 -8.17 21.68
CA VAL A 82 -3.41 -8.90 20.46
C VAL A 82 -3.32 -7.91 19.28
N PRO A 83 -2.17 -7.83 18.59
CA PRO A 83 -2.00 -7.00 17.39
C PRO A 83 -3.07 -7.26 16.34
N ILE A 84 -3.52 -6.21 15.66
CA ILE A 84 -4.46 -6.35 14.54
C ILE A 84 -3.67 -6.35 13.24
N LEU A 85 -3.79 -7.47 12.52
CA LEU A 85 -3.11 -7.74 11.27
C LEU A 85 -4.15 -7.91 10.16
N GLY A 86 -4.14 -6.99 9.19
CA GLY A 86 -5.09 -6.95 8.08
C GLY A 86 -5.77 -5.58 7.95
N SER A 87 -6.90 -5.54 7.24
CA SER A 87 -7.75 -4.36 7.13
C SER A 87 -8.86 -4.41 8.17
N SER A 88 -8.82 -3.53 9.19
CA SER A 88 -9.92 -3.30 10.13
C SER A 88 -10.36 -1.83 10.11
N PRO A 89 -11.65 -1.50 10.29
CA PRO A 89 -12.15 -0.12 10.24
C PRO A 89 -11.48 0.85 11.22
N SER A 90 -10.96 0.35 12.34
CA SER A 90 -10.17 1.10 13.32
C SER A 90 -8.77 0.53 13.55
N ASN A 91 -8.49 -0.72 13.16
CA ASN A 91 -7.27 -1.44 13.55
C ASN A 91 -6.97 -1.37 15.07
N GLY A 92 -8.02 -1.30 15.91
CA GLY A 92 -7.91 -1.21 17.37
C GLY A 92 -7.58 0.20 17.88
N PHE A 93 -7.59 1.20 17.00
CA PHE A 93 -7.28 2.59 17.30
C PHE A 93 -8.32 3.54 16.69
N GLU A 94 -9.06 4.25 17.54
CA GLU A 94 -10.00 5.28 17.10
C GLU A 94 -9.33 6.65 17.26
N PRO A 95 -8.95 7.34 16.16
CA PRO A 95 -8.34 8.65 16.25
C PRO A 95 -9.35 9.71 16.74
N THR A 96 -8.81 10.63 17.54
CA THR A 96 -9.55 11.73 18.15
C THR A 96 -8.81 13.04 17.86
N LEU A 97 -9.42 14.20 18.16
CA LEU A 97 -8.79 15.50 17.89
C LEU A 97 -7.51 15.76 18.70
N SER A 98 -7.25 14.97 19.75
CA SER A 98 -6.00 14.98 20.52
C SER A 98 -4.97 13.96 20.05
N THR A 99 -5.26 13.18 19.01
CA THR A 99 -4.31 12.21 18.44
C THR A 99 -3.12 12.92 17.80
N CYS A 100 -1.97 12.84 18.46
CA CYS A 100 -0.69 13.18 17.86
C CYS A 100 -0.18 11.99 17.04
N VAL A 101 0.23 12.25 15.79
CA VAL A 101 0.99 11.30 14.97
C VAL A 101 2.45 11.73 14.97
N PHE A 102 3.33 10.80 15.34
CA PHE A 102 4.77 11.01 15.33
C PHE A 102 5.42 10.29 14.15
N ILE A 103 6.27 11.01 13.41
CA ILE A 103 7.08 10.49 12.31
C ILE A 103 8.53 10.83 12.65
N THR A 104 9.44 9.86 12.53
CA THR A 104 10.84 10.09 12.91
C THR A 104 11.56 10.95 11.86
N LYS A 105 12.37 11.93 12.33
CA LYS A 105 13.19 12.77 11.44
C LYS A 105 14.13 11.93 10.56
N GLN A 106 14.58 10.78 11.06
CA GLN A 106 15.43 9.86 10.31
C GLN A 106 14.68 9.19 9.15
N PHE A 107 13.43 8.75 9.34
CA PHE A 107 12.60 8.25 8.24
C PHE A 107 12.34 9.34 7.19
N VAL A 108 12.07 10.57 7.63
CA VAL A 108 11.91 11.74 6.74
C VAL A 108 13.15 11.96 5.87
N MET A 109 14.35 12.01 6.47
CA MET A 109 15.60 12.24 5.73
C MET A 109 15.95 11.07 4.80
N TRP A 110 15.71 9.84 5.24
CA TRP A 110 15.86 8.64 4.39
C TRP A 110 14.93 8.67 3.19
N TYR A 111 13.63 8.91 3.39
CA TYR A 111 12.67 9.02 2.30
C TYR A 111 13.02 10.15 1.33
N GLN A 112 13.42 11.33 1.83
CA GLN A 112 13.89 12.43 0.98
C GLN A 112 15.09 12.02 0.11
N SER A 113 16.05 11.24 0.64
CA SER A 113 17.20 10.78 -0.14
C SER A 113 16.85 9.81 -1.28
N MET A 114 15.69 9.15 -1.21
CA MET A 114 15.22 8.17 -2.21
C MET A 114 14.17 8.75 -3.18
N ALA A 115 13.23 9.54 -2.67
CA ALA A 115 12.04 9.99 -3.42
C ALA A 115 12.33 11.00 -4.55
N PHE A 116 13.57 11.51 -4.62
CA PHE A 116 14.04 12.35 -5.72
C PHE A 116 14.88 11.61 -6.77
N ASP A 117 15.18 10.32 -6.56
CA ASP A 117 15.76 9.47 -7.61
C ASP A 117 14.65 8.99 -8.57
N ALA A 118 14.75 9.39 -9.84
CA ALA A 118 13.81 8.98 -10.89
C ALA A 118 13.91 7.48 -11.24
N GLY A 119 14.96 6.79 -10.82
CA GLY A 119 15.13 5.34 -10.94
C GLY A 119 14.56 4.53 -9.77
N PHE A 120 13.98 5.16 -8.75
CA PHE A 120 13.56 4.48 -7.53
C PHE A 120 12.39 3.50 -7.75
N LYS A 121 12.66 2.19 -7.66
CA LYS A 121 11.67 1.12 -7.88
C LYS A 121 11.13 0.46 -6.61
N GLN A 122 11.90 0.42 -5.51
CA GLN A 122 11.58 -0.39 -4.32
C GLN A 122 12.23 0.13 -3.03
N LEU A 123 11.56 -0.06 -1.89
CA LEU A 123 12.04 0.36 -0.56
C LEU A 123 13.13 -0.55 0.02
N TYR A 124 13.08 -1.85 -0.26
CA TYR A 124 14.04 -2.85 0.19
C TYR A 124 14.53 -3.71 -0.96
N SER A 125 15.77 -4.18 -0.90
CA SER A 125 16.38 -5.08 -1.89
C SER A 125 16.02 -6.56 -1.67
N PHE A 126 14.89 -6.84 -1.02
CA PHE A 126 14.43 -8.17 -0.64
C PHE A 126 12.91 -8.19 -0.46
N ASP A 127 12.30 -9.38 -0.59
CA ASP A 127 10.87 -9.62 -0.35
C ASP A 127 9.93 -8.66 -1.09
N GLU A 128 10.20 -8.43 -2.37
CA GLU A 128 9.43 -7.56 -3.29
C GLU A 128 7.91 -7.79 -3.18
N PHE A 129 7.44 -9.04 -3.15
CA PHE A 129 6.02 -9.36 -3.02
C PHE A 129 5.37 -8.89 -1.69
N ALA A 130 6.15 -8.58 -0.66
CA ALA A 130 5.66 -7.97 0.57
C ALA A 130 5.53 -6.43 0.47
N GLN A 131 6.32 -5.82 -0.42
CA GLN A 131 6.37 -4.38 -0.70
C GLN A 131 5.28 -3.92 -1.70
N LEU A 132 4.64 -4.85 -2.40
CA LEU A 132 3.52 -4.57 -3.31
C LEU A 132 2.29 -4.01 -2.57
N HIS A 133 1.54 -3.16 -3.26
CA HIS A 133 0.27 -2.62 -2.75
C HIS A 133 -0.78 -3.69 -2.50
N GLN A 134 -1.38 -3.69 -1.30
CA GLN A 134 -2.46 -4.59 -0.93
C GLN A 134 -3.81 -4.06 -1.42
N VAL A 135 -4.16 -4.35 -2.67
CA VAL A 135 -5.42 -3.95 -3.30
C VAL A 135 -6.29 -5.16 -3.65
N GLY A 136 -7.61 -5.04 -3.48
CA GLY A 136 -8.57 -6.08 -3.92
C GLY A 136 -9.01 -5.94 -5.39
N SER A 137 -8.53 -4.92 -6.11
CA SER A 137 -8.91 -4.58 -7.49
C SER A 137 -7.86 -3.65 -8.12
N LYS A 138 -8.10 -3.17 -9.36
CA LYS A 138 -7.18 -2.33 -10.15
C LYS A 138 -5.91 -3.05 -10.61
N PHE A 139 -5.99 -4.36 -10.84
CA PHE A 139 -4.88 -5.17 -11.38
C PHE A 139 -4.50 -4.79 -12.83
N SER A 140 -5.32 -3.98 -13.51
CA SER A 140 -5.00 -3.33 -14.78
C SER A 140 -4.17 -2.03 -14.63
N SER A 141 -3.93 -1.53 -13.41
CA SER A 141 -3.19 -0.29 -13.15
C SER A 141 -1.71 -0.55 -12.81
N PRO A 142 -0.74 0.18 -13.41
CA PRO A 142 0.65 0.12 -12.99
C PRO A 142 0.86 0.45 -11.50
N SER A 143 0.02 1.31 -10.93
CA SER A 143 0.09 1.73 -9.52
C SER A 143 -0.12 0.58 -8.52
N THR A 144 -0.71 -0.53 -8.96
CA THR A 144 -0.91 -1.76 -8.16
C THR A 144 0.41 -2.52 -7.94
N TYR A 145 1.41 -2.30 -8.81
CA TYR A 145 2.66 -3.05 -8.84
C TYR A 145 3.87 -2.25 -8.31
N LEU A 146 3.61 -1.11 -7.66
CA LEU A 146 4.65 -0.31 -7.01
C LEU A 146 5.10 -0.98 -5.71
N LEU A 147 6.42 -1.05 -5.50
CA LEU A 147 7.07 -1.66 -4.34
C LEU A 147 7.28 -0.62 -3.21
N CYS A 148 6.22 0.10 -2.86
CA CYS A 148 6.23 1.24 -1.93
C CYS A 148 5.60 0.95 -0.55
N ARG A 149 5.34 -0.32 -0.22
CA ARG A 149 4.89 -0.72 1.12
C ARG A 149 6.05 -0.98 2.08
N SER A 150 6.30 -0.03 2.97
CA SER A 150 7.25 -0.17 4.09
C SER A 150 6.72 -1.14 5.17
N SER A 151 7.63 -1.75 5.92
CA SER A 151 7.35 -2.39 7.22
C SER A 151 8.34 -1.89 8.26
N SER A 152 7.96 -1.81 9.54
CA SER A 152 8.91 -1.47 10.61
C SER A 152 9.95 -2.57 10.79
N VAL A 153 11.09 -2.26 11.43
CA VAL A 153 12.20 -3.22 11.61
C VAL A 153 11.70 -4.52 12.28
N SER A 154 10.89 -4.41 13.33
CA SER A 154 10.27 -5.54 14.04
C SER A 154 9.17 -6.28 13.25
N MET A 155 8.65 -5.68 12.17
CA MET A 155 7.63 -6.27 11.29
C MET A 155 8.21 -6.84 9.99
N ASN A 156 9.50 -6.58 9.70
CA ASN A 156 10.12 -7.03 8.46
C ASN A 156 10.63 -8.49 8.52
N ASP A 157 10.51 -9.15 9.68
CA ASP A 157 10.71 -10.59 9.83
C ASP A 157 9.52 -11.38 9.23
N ILE A 158 9.80 -12.43 8.47
CA ILE A 158 8.78 -13.29 7.82
C ILE A 158 7.78 -13.93 8.81
N ARG A 159 8.14 -14.07 10.09
CA ARG A 159 7.28 -14.59 11.17
C ARG A 159 6.22 -13.61 11.64
N CYS A 160 6.41 -12.31 11.36
CA CYS A 160 5.56 -11.19 11.76
C CYS A 160 4.85 -10.52 10.56
N ARG A 161 5.50 -10.57 9.40
CA ARG A 161 5.06 -9.97 8.14
C ARG A 161 3.65 -10.41 7.74
N LEU A 162 2.83 -9.44 7.37
CA LEU A 162 1.45 -9.68 6.94
C LEU A 162 1.35 -10.54 5.68
N ALA A 163 0.42 -11.50 5.70
CA ALA A 163 -0.06 -12.20 4.51
C ALA A 163 -0.99 -11.32 3.67
N THR A 164 -0.79 -11.37 2.36
CA THR A 164 -1.50 -10.65 1.29
C THR A 164 -1.65 -11.60 0.10
N LEU A 165 -2.43 -11.23 -0.91
CA LEU A 165 -2.59 -12.04 -2.12
C LEU A 165 -1.27 -12.33 -2.87
N TRP A 166 -0.26 -11.47 -2.74
CA TRP A 166 1.06 -11.61 -3.39
C TRP A 166 2.02 -12.58 -2.68
N ASN A 167 1.83 -12.82 -1.37
CA ASN A 167 2.73 -13.59 -0.52
C ASN A 167 2.05 -14.69 0.33
N LEU A 168 0.73 -14.90 0.19
CA LEU A 168 0.01 -16.00 0.86
C LEU A 168 0.60 -17.39 0.53
N VAL A 169 1.22 -17.55 -0.64
CA VAL A 169 1.97 -18.75 -1.05
C VAL A 169 3.22 -19.06 -0.19
N ASP A 170 3.77 -18.08 0.54
CA ASP A 170 4.95 -18.32 1.40
C ASP A 170 4.56 -18.95 2.75
N PHE A 171 3.33 -18.72 3.21
CA PHE A 171 2.85 -19.22 4.50
C PHE A 171 2.46 -20.70 4.39
N SER A 172 3.11 -21.53 5.19
CA SER A 172 3.06 -23.00 5.09
C SER A 172 1.64 -23.56 5.26
N SER A 173 1.25 -24.48 4.38
CA SER A 173 0.16 -25.41 4.69
C SER A 173 0.64 -26.37 5.79
N ILE A 174 -0.05 -26.39 6.94
CA ILE A 174 0.29 -27.23 8.11
C ILE A 174 0.42 -28.71 7.72
N ASN A 175 -0.34 -29.14 6.69
CA ASN A 175 -0.41 -30.53 6.24
C ASN A 175 0.27 -30.77 4.88
N GLY A 176 1.11 -29.84 4.41
CA GLY A 176 1.81 -29.91 3.11
C GLY A 176 0.93 -29.83 1.86
N SER A 177 -0.40 -29.92 1.99
CA SER A 177 -1.34 -29.86 0.88
C SER A 177 -1.47 -28.45 0.29
N THR A 178 -1.39 -28.34 -1.04
CA THR A 178 -1.61 -27.06 -1.73
C THR A 178 -3.08 -26.68 -1.65
N THR A 179 -3.38 -25.63 -0.88
CA THR A 179 -4.74 -25.08 -0.79
C THR A 179 -5.07 -24.26 -2.05
N LEU A 180 -6.36 -24.12 -2.35
CA LEU A 180 -6.87 -23.22 -3.40
C LEU A 180 -6.31 -21.80 -3.25
N ALA A 181 -6.27 -21.29 -2.02
CA ALA A 181 -5.74 -19.96 -1.73
C ALA A 181 -4.24 -19.81 -2.09
N ARG A 182 -3.43 -20.88 -1.94
CA ARG A 182 -2.04 -20.89 -2.42
C ARG A 182 -1.97 -20.88 -3.95
N LEU A 183 -2.82 -21.65 -4.64
CA LEU A 183 -2.88 -21.68 -6.11
C LEU A 183 -3.26 -20.31 -6.71
N VAL A 184 -4.26 -19.63 -6.13
CA VAL A 184 -4.66 -18.29 -6.55
C VAL A 184 -3.57 -17.26 -6.26
N SER A 185 -2.89 -17.36 -5.10
CA SER A 185 -1.73 -16.52 -4.78
C SER A 185 -0.55 -16.75 -5.74
N CYS A 186 -0.32 -17.97 -6.23
CA CYS A 186 0.66 -18.23 -7.30
C CYS A 186 0.34 -17.47 -8.59
N LEU A 187 -0.94 -17.39 -9.00
CA LEU A 187 -1.34 -16.63 -10.19
C LEU A 187 -1.03 -15.13 -10.00
N PHE A 188 -1.41 -14.56 -8.86
CA PHE A 188 -1.11 -13.16 -8.54
C PHE A 188 0.39 -12.88 -8.50
N ARG A 189 1.19 -13.77 -7.90
CA ARG A 189 2.66 -13.67 -7.91
C ARG A 189 3.23 -13.68 -9.32
N ALA A 190 2.82 -14.62 -10.17
CA ALA A 190 3.30 -14.70 -11.56
C ALA A 190 2.95 -13.44 -12.37
N ILE A 191 1.74 -12.91 -12.18
CA ILE A 191 1.29 -11.64 -12.77
C ILE A 191 2.16 -10.47 -12.28
N ALA A 192 2.41 -10.38 -10.97
CA ALA A 192 3.25 -9.32 -10.41
C ALA A 192 4.69 -9.38 -10.92
N THR A 193 5.31 -10.57 -10.94
CA THR A 193 6.64 -10.79 -11.54
C THR A 193 6.69 -10.28 -12.97
N LYS A 194 5.71 -10.64 -13.81
CA LYS A 194 5.64 -10.17 -15.19
C LYS A 194 5.54 -8.65 -15.32
N VAL A 195 4.80 -7.96 -14.45
CA VAL A 195 4.72 -6.49 -14.46
C VAL A 195 6.00 -5.82 -13.92
N LEU A 196 6.67 -6.42 -12.94
CA LEU A 196 7.95 -5.91 -12.43
C LEU A 196 9.09 -6.06 -13.45
N ASP A 197 9.13 -7.20 -14.15
CA ASP A 197 10.13 -7.51 -15.19
C ASP A 197 9.94 -6.68 -16.48
N HIS A 198 8.70 -6.63 -16.99
CA HIS A 198 8.39 -6.13 -18.35
C HIS A 198 7.60 -4.80 -18.36
N GLY A 199 7.20 -4.29 -17.19
CA GLY A 199 6.50 -3.01 -17.07
C GLY A 199 5.19 -2.96 -17.87
N LYS A 200 5.06 -1.94 -18.73
CA LYS A 200 3.91 -1.75 -19.62
C LYS A 200 3.68 -2.89 -20.61
N ASP A 201 4.75 -3.60 -20.98
CA ASP A 201 4.74 -4.63 -22.02
C ASP A 201 4.47 -6.04 -21.44
N ALA A 202 4.05 -6.10 -20.18
CA ALA A 202 3.82 -7.33 -19.42
C ALA A 202 2.58 -8.12 -19.87
N THR A 203 2.82 -9.38 -20.27
CA THR A 203 1.81 -10.36 -20.65
C THR A 203 1.64 -11.47 -19.62
N LEU A 204 0.43 -12.02 -19.57
CA LEU A 204 0.10 -13.28 -18.90
C LEU A 204 -0.02 -14.38 -19.95
N ALA A 205 0.67 -15.50 -19.73
CA ALA A 205 0.67 -16.65 -20.64
C ALA A 205 -0.41 -17.69 -20.27
N LEU A 206 -1.07 -18.25 -21.29
CA LEU A 206 -2.14 -19.24 -21.17
C LEU A 206 -1.70 -20.48 -20.39
N GLU A 207 -0.50 -20.97 -20.67
CA GLU A 207 0.10 -22.11 -19.98
C GLU A 207 0.13 -21.92 -18.46
N THR A 208 0.46 -20.72 -17.97
CA THR A 208 0.49 -20.41 -16.52
C THR A 208 -0.89 -20.54 -15.90
N VAL A 209 -1.93 -20.07 -16.60
CA VAL A 209 -3.32 -20.16 -16.13
C VAL A 209 -3.81 -21.62 -16.14
N VAL A 210 -3.55 -22.37 -17.21
CA VAL A 210 -3.93 -23.79 -17.35
C VAL A 210 -3.20 -24.67 -16.34
N ALA A 211 -1.90 -24.44 -16.11
CA ALA A 211 -1.08 -25.17 -15.13
C ALA A 211 -1.45 -24.89 -13.66
N ILE A 212 -2.23 -23.84 -13.40
CA ILE A 212 -2.85 -23.56 -12.09
C ILE A 212 -4.29 -24.13 -12.05
N SER A 213 -5.11 -23.89 -13.08
CA SER A 213 -6.49 -24.38 -13.22
C SER A 213 -6.59 -25.91 -13.13
N SER A 214 -5.64 -26.64 -13.70
CA SER A 214 -5.55 -28.11 -13.63
C SER A 214 -5.36 -28.67 -12.20
N LYS A 215 -4.96 -27.84 -11.24
CA LYS A 215 -4.78 -28.20 -9.83
C LYS A 215 -5.95 -27.74 -8.94
N ILE A 216 -6.90 -26.98 -9.50
CA ILE A 216 -8.10 -26.49 -8.83
C ILE A 216 -9.22 -27.52 -9.03
N LYS A 217 -9.87 -27.91 -7.93
CA LYS A 217 -11.07 -28.76 -7.92
C LYS A 217 -12.30 -27.96 -8.36
N ASP A 218 -13.29 -28.65 -8.90
CA ASP A 218 -14.55 -28.06 -9.36
C ASP A 218 -15.25 -27.26 -8.25
N GLY A 219 -15.75 -26.08 -8.62
CA GLY A 219 -16.27 -25.09 -7.68
C GLY A 219 -16.31 -23.68 -8.28
N PRO A 220 -16.71 -22.64 -7.52
CA PRO A 220 -16.86 -21.29 -8.04
C PRO A 220 -15.56 -20.70 -8.61
N ASP A 221 -14.43 -20.88 -7.92
CA ASP A 221 -13.13 -20.41 -8.40
C ASP A 221 -12.66 -21.13 -9.67
N LYS A 222 -13.05 -22.39 -9.87
CA LYS A 222 -12.77 -23.14 -11.11
C LYS A 222 -13.40 -22.47 -12.32
N VAL A 223 -14.67 -22.07 -12.20
CA VAL A 223 -15.43 -21.34 -13.23
C VAL A 223 -14.81 -19.95 -13.51
N ILE A 224 -14.21 -19.30 -12.50
CA ILE A 224 -13.46 -18.05 -12.72
C ILE A 224 -12.17 -18.31 -13.51
N PHE A 225 -11.45 -19.40 -13.25
CA PHE A 225 -10.28 -19.79 -14.05
C PHE A 225 -10.62 -20.21 -15.48
N GLU A 226 -11.76 -20.87 -15.70
CA GLU A 226 -12.29 -21.19 -17.04
C GLU A 226 -12.64 -19.89 -17.78
N SER A 227 -13.39 -18.99 -17.15
CA SER A 227 -13.67 -17.64 -17.68
C SER A 227 -12.41 -16.81 -17.99
N LEU A 228 -11.29 -17.11 -17.33
CA LEU A 228 -9.98 -16.46 -17.53
C LEU A 228 -9.21 -17.11 -18.68
N ILE A 229 -9.28 -18.43 -18.84
CA ILE A 229 -8.82 -19.15 -20.04
C ILE A 229 -9.57 -18.64 -21.29
N ASP A 230 -10.89 -18.44 -21.20
CA ASP A 230 -11.70 -17.93 -22.31
C ASP A 230 -11.28 -16.52 -22.77
N GLN A 231 -10.63 -15.70 -21.92
CA GLN A 231 -10.12 -14.39 -22.34
C GLN A 231 -8.99 -14.48 -23.37
N PHE A 232 -8.28 -15.61 -23.44
CA PHE A 232 -7.20 -15.80 -24.39
C PHE A 232 -7.71 -15.98 -25.83
N ASN A 233 -8.88 -16.61 -26.00
CA ASN A 233 -9.37 -17.06 -27.31
C ASN A 233 -8.25 -17.89 -27.99
N ASP A 234 -7.89 -17.59 -29.24
CA ASP A 234 -6.82 -18.29 -29.98
C ASP A 234 -5.38 -17.84 -29.58
N LYS A 235 -5.22 -16.92 -28.62
CA LYS A 235 -3.91 -16.35 -28.24
C LYS A 235 -3.21 -17.17 -27.17
N GLN A 236 -1.88 -17.24 -27.22
CA GLN A 236 -1.09 -17.81 -26.14
C GLN A 236 -0.80 -16.82 -25.00
N GLU A 237 -0.95 -15.51 -25.26
CA GLU A 237 -0.69 -14.44 -24.29
C GLU A 237 -1.75 -13.33 -24.37
N ILE A 238 -2.03 -12.69 -23.23
CA ILE A 238 -2.85 -11.47 -23.12
C ILE A 238 -2.11 -10.39 -22.30
N PRO A 239 -2.30 -9.09 -22.58
CA PRO A 239 -1.73 -8.03 -21.76
C PRO A 239 -2.31 -8.05 -20.33
N ILE A 240 -1.46 -7.77 -19.33
CA ILE A 240 -1.88 -7.66 -17.93
C ILE A 240 -2.47 -6.27 -17.64
N LEU A 241 -1.70 -5.23 -17.97
CA LEU A 241 -2.06 -3.85 -17.74
C LEU A 241 -3.11 -3.37 -18.75
N GLU A 242 -3.90 -2.38 -18.34
CA GLU A 242 -5.06 -1.81 -19.05
C GLU A 242 -6.22 -2.79 -19.34
N ASN A 243 -5.99 -4.10 -19.24
CA ASN A 243 -6.95 -5.19 -19.48
C ASN A 243 -8.04 -5.25 -18.39
N GLN A 244 -9.16 -4.56 -18.62
CA GLN A 244 -10.24 -4.48 -17.65
C GLN A 244 -11.01 -5.80 -17.46
N ASN A 245 -11.05 -6.68 -18.46
CA ASN A 245 -11.67 -8.00 -18.33
C ASN A 245 -10.87 -8.91 -17.38
N LEU A 246 -9.55 -8.94 -17.54
CA LEU A 246 -8.65 -9.64 -16.62
C LEU A 246 -8.74 -9.05 -15.22
N ASN A 247 -8.70 -7.72 -15.08
CA ASN A 247 -8.89 -7.03 -13.79
C ASN A 247 -10.22 -7.41 -13.10
N ARG A 248 -11.32 -7.56 -13.83
CA ARG A 248 -12.60 -8.03 -13.27
C ARG A 248 -12.49 -9.44 -12.69
N LEU A 249 -11.90 -10.38 -13.43
CA LEU A 249 -11.75 -11.77 -12.99
C LEU A 249 -10.77 -11.89 -11.80
N LEU A 250 -9.65 -11.15 -11.86
CA LEU A 250 -8.71 -11.04 -10.75
C LEU A 250 -9.34 -10.40 -9.50
N THR A 251 -10.22 -9.41 -9.65
CA THR A 251 -10.99 -8.84 -8.53
C THR A 251 -11.89 -9.91 -7.86
N GLN A 252 -12.48 -10.82 -8.64
CA GLN A 252 -13.27 -11.93 -8.09
C GLN A 252 -12.40 -12.94 -7.32
N LEU A 253 -11.21 -13.29 -7.85
CA LEU A 253 -10.22 -14.15 -7.18
C LEU A 253 -9.58 -13.50 -5.94
N ALA A 254 -9.35 -12.19 -5.95
CA ALA A 254 -8.84 -11.45 -4.79
C ALA A 254 -9.87 -11.48 -3.64
N ASN A 255 -11.17 -11.39 -3.97
CA ASN A 255 -12.23 -11.48 -2.99
C ASN A 255 -12.31 -12.88 -2.35
N SER A 256 -12.17 -13.98 -3.11
CA SER A 256 -12.21 -15.34 -2.53
C SER A 256 -11.01 -15.66 -1.63
N LEU A 257 -9.87 -14.98 -1.82
CA LEU A 257 -8.71 -15.06 -0.91
C LEU A 257 -8.94 -14.42 0.47
N SER A 258 -9.90 -13.50 0.63
CA SER A 258 -10.05 -12.65 1.83
C SER A 258 -10.06 -13.44 3.15
N THR A 259 -10.85 -14.52 3.21
CA THR A 259 -10.96 -15.36 4.41
C THR A 259 -9.67 -16.11 4.71
N ALA A 260 -8.97 -16.63 3.69
CA ALA A 260 -7.71 -17.33 3.86
C ALA A 260 -6.60 -16.38 4.35
N ILE A 261 -6.53 -15.17 3.80
CA ILE A 261 -5.62 -14.11 4.24
C ILE A 261 -5.91 -13.72 5.70
N SER A 262 -7.18 -13.49 6.05
CA SER A 262 -7.60 -13.14 7.41
C SER A 262 -7.22 -14.23 8.43
N ASN A 263 -7.42 -15.50 8.10
CA ASN A 263 -7.08 -16.63 8.98
C ASN A 263 -5.56 -16.73 9.23
N VAL A 264 -4.74 -16.55 8.19
CA VAL A 264 -3.27 -16.54 8.33
C VAL A 264 -2.81 -15.34 9.16
N ASN A 265 -3.35 -14.14 8.91
CA ASN A 265 -3.03 -12.95 9.70
C ASN A 265 -3.46 -13.06 11.17
N THR A 266 -4.59 -13.72 11.44
CA THR A 266 -5.04 -14.02 12.82
C THR A 266 -4.11 -14.99 13.55
N ALA A 267 -3.42 -15.89 12.83
CA ALA A 267 -2.37 -16.73 13.41
C ALA A 267 -1.08 -15.93 13.66
N LEU A 268 -0.62 -15.15 12.67
CA LEU A 268 0.58 -14.31 12.75
C LEU A 268 0.51 -13.26 13.86
N ALA A 269 -0.69 -12.74 14.16
CA ALA A 269 -0.92 -11.78 15.25
C ALA A 269 -0.44 -12.31 16.61
N LYS A 270 -0.47 -13.63 16.83
CA LYS A 270 0.05 -14.29 18.04
C LYS A 270 1.57 -14.27 18.09
N ASN A 271 2.25 -14.48 16.96
CA ASN A 271 3.71 -14.37 16.87
C ASN A 271 4.17 -12.94 17.22
N VAL A 272 3.48 -11.93 16.65
CA VAL A 272 3.74 -10.51 16.95
C VAL A 272 3.46 -10.21 18.43
N TYR A 273 2.36 -10.72 19.00
CA TYR A 273 2.07 -10.56 20.43
C TYR A 273 3.23 -11.07 21.30
N HIS A 274 3.75 -12.27 21.04
CA HIS A 274 4.85 -12.83 21.83
C HIS A 274 6.13 -11.98 21.72
N ILE A 275 6.50 -11.56 20.51
CA ILE A 275 7.72 -10.76 20.28
C ILE A 275 7.65 -9.36 20.94
N PHE A 276 6.47 -8.77 21.05
CA PHE A 276 6.31 -7.42 21.63
C PHE A 276 6.03 -7.41 23.15
N TYR A 277 5.49 -8.48 23.73
CA TYR A 277 5.08 -8.51 25.14
C TYR A 277 5.67 -9.64 26.00
N ASN A 278 6.16 -10.74 25.40
CA ASN A 278 6.65 -11.91 26.14
C ASN A 278 8.18 -12.08 26.13
N ASP A 279 8.90 -11.48 25.17
CA ASP A 279 10.37 -11.49 25.13
C ASP A 279 10.97 -10.38 26.04
N LYS A 280 10.56 -10.37 27.32
CA LYS A 280 10.99 -9.41 28.37
C LYS A 280 11.39 -10.11 29.67
#